data_AF-A0AAQ4DZT2-F1
#
_entry.id   AF-A0AAQ4DZT2-F1
#
_cell.length_a   1.000
_cell.length_b   1.000
_cell.length_c   1.000
_cell.angle_alpha   90.00
_cell.angle_beta   90.00
_cell.angle_gamma   90.00
#
_symmetry.space_group_name_H-M   'P 1'
#
loop_
_entity.id
_entity.type
_entity.pdbx_description
1 polymer ?
#
loop_
_entity_poly.entity_id
_entity_poly.type
_entity_poly.pdbx_seq_one_letter_code
_entity_poly.pdbx_strand_id
1 'polypeptide(L)'
;MVITHYMHYALGVYGWPMYMMTRGSTGCCQLFPSLRCCCIPTRKKKRDRALVVEDNCCYCNYAALRHMVNNHNMEVVYVTYHVDVGETPFFVAVDHEKRTVVVSVRGTLSLQDVLTDLNAEGEQLPVHPPHEDWLGHKGMVQAAEYIKRKLVDEGILSQAFNYSLDKGTTQYDLVLVGHSLGAGAAAILAILLKQDFPNLLCYAYAPPGGLLSLPAVEYSKAFITSVVLGKDVVPRIGLHQMEALRTDLINAIKRSADPK
;
A
#
# COMPACT_ATOMS: atom_id res chain seq x y z
N MET A 1 -3.49 16.74 -10.82
CA MET A 1 -4.88 16.26 -10.68
C MET A 1 -4.95 14.75 -10.44
N VAL A 2 -4.45 13.88 -11.33
CA VAL A 2 -4.51 12.40 -11.14
C VAL A 2 -3.52 11.88 -10.09
N ILE A 3 -2.26 12.32 -10.13
CA ILE A 3 -1.25 11.94 -9.13
C ILE A 3 -1.69 12.37 -7.72
N THR A 4 -2.13 13.61 -7.56
CA THR A 4 -2.66 14.12 -6.29
C THR A 4 -3.91 13.37 -5.81
N HIS A 5 -4.74 12.87 -6.73
CA HIS A 5 -5.93 12.08 -6.40
C HIS A 5 -5.53 10.77 -5.73
N TYR A 6 -4.67 9.99 -6.40
CA TYR A 6 -4.21 8.68 -5.91
C TYR A 6 -3.26 8.76 -4.72
N MET A 7 -2.65 9.91 -4.44
CA MET A 7 -1.87 10.13 -3.22
C MET A 7 -2.73 9.95 -1.94
N HIS A 8 -4.01 10.36 -1.95
CA HIS A 8 -4.90 10.17 -0.80
C HIS A 8 -5.10 8.70 -0.46
N TYR A 9 -5.11 7.83 -1.48
CA TYR A 9 -5.22 6.39 -1.30
C TYR A 9 -3.92 5.84 -0.70
N ALA A 10 -2.78 6.18 -1.31
CA ALA A 10 -1.45 5.77 -0.84
C ALA A 10 -1.17 6.18 0.63
N LEU A 11 -1.73 7.30 1.09
CA LEU A 11 -1.64 7.75 2.48
C LEU A 11 -2.75 7.18 3.38
N GLY A 12 -3.95 6.95 2.85
CA GLY A 12 -5.11 6.50 3.61
C GLY A 12 -4.93 5.14 4.28
N VAL A 13 -4.16 4.24 3.63
CA VAL A 13 -3.88 2.89 4.13
C VAL A 13 -3.13 2.89 5.47
N TYR A 14 -2.44 3.98 5.82
CA TYR A 14 -1.74 4.09 7.10
C TYR A 14 -2.68 4.28 8.29
N GLY A 15 -3.95 4.64 8.06
CA GLY A 15 -4.97 4.77 9.10
C GLY A 15 -4.85 6.06 9.92
N TRP A 16 -5.22 5.97 11.20
CA TRP A 16 -5.35 7.14 12.08
C TRP A 16 -4.04 7.90 12.33
N PRO A 17 -2.83 7.29 12.37
CA PRO A 17 -1.61 8.07 12.59
C PRO A 17 -1.38 9.08 11.46
N MET A 18 -1.55 8.64 10.21
CA MET A 18 -1.41 9.52 9.04
C MET A 18 -2.53 10.55 8.96
N TYR A 19 -3.75 10.17 9.34
CA TYR A 19 -4.87 11.12 9.45
C TYR A 19 -4.56 12.24 10.44
N MET A 20 -3.99 11.93 11.61
CA MET A 20 -3.61 12.93 12.61
C MET A 20 -2.49 13.85 12.09
N MET A 21 -1.49 13.30 11.41
CA MET A 21 -0.41 14.08 10.82
C MET A 21 -0.91 15.07 9.75
N THR A 22 -1.92 14.68 8.97
CA THR A 22 -2.45 15.51 7.88
C THR A 22 -3.55 16.50 8.30
N ARG A 23 -4.28 16.23 9.39
CA ARG A 23 -5.41 17.06 9.88
C ARG A 23 -5.08 17.90 11.11
N GLY A 24 -3.89 17.76 11.70
CA GLY A 24 -3.42 18.59 12.80
C GLY A 24 -4.29 18.49 14.07
N SER A 25 -4.39 19.59 14.83
CA SER A 25 -4.99 19.64 16.17
C SER A 25 -6.49 19.35 16.25
N THR A 26 -7.23 19.34 15.13
CA THR A 26 -8.67 19.02 15.10
C THR A 26 -8.99 17.59 14.65
N GLY A 27 -7.97 16.80 14.29
CA GLY A 27 -8.15 15.44 13.77
C GLY A 27 -8.91 14.52 14.72
N CYS A 28 -8.60 14.54 16.02
CA CYS A 28 -9.32 13.72 17.01
C CYS A 28 -10.83 14.03 17.03
N CYS A 29 -11.19 15.32 17.00
CA CYS A 29 -12.59 15.76 17.05
C CYS A 29 -13.39 15.34 15.79
N GLN A 30 -12.73 15.32 14.63
CA GLN A 30 -13.34 14.89 13.36
C GLN A 30 -13.47 13.37 13.25
N LEU A 31 -12.54 12.62 13.85
CA LEU A 31 -12.52 11.16 13.82
C LEU A 31 -13.46 10.52 14.84
N PHE A 32 -13.58 11.12 16.03
CA PHE A 32 -14.33 10.57 17.17
C PHE A 32 -15.78 10.12 16.83
N PRO A 33 -16.58 10.88 16.06
CA PRO A 33 -17.95 10.47 15.70
C PRO A 33 -18.02 9.22 14.81
N SER A 34 -16.92 8.91 14.09
CA SER A 34 -16.84 7.83 13.12
C SER A 34 -16.30 6.53 13.70
N LEU A 35 -15.75 6.57 14.93
CA LEU A 35 -15.27 5.38 15.64
C LEU A 35 -16.40 4.38 15.91
N ARG A 36 -16.05 3.10 15.95
CA ARG A 36 -16.92 1.99 16.33
C ARG A 36 -16.31 1.33 17.56
N CYS A 37 -16.55 1.90 18.75
CA CYS A 37 -16.11 1.29 20.00
C CYS A 37 -17.20 0.36 20.54
N CYS A 38 -16.81 -0.83 21.01
CA CYS A 38 -17.71 -1.81 21.64
C CYS A 38 -18.49 -1.24 22.85
N CYS A 39 -18.01 -0.13 23.45
CA CYS A 39 -18.54 0.43 24.69
C CYS A 39 -19.56 1.56 24.50
N ILE A 40 -19.81 2.03 23.26
CA ILE A 40 -20.70 3.17 23.00
C ILE A 40 -21.86 2.74 22.09
N PRO A 41 -23.09 2.63 22.60
CA PRO A 41 -24.23 2.21 21.81
C PRO A 41 -24.81 3.42 21.07
N THR A 42 -24.30 3.80 19.88
CA THR A 42 -25.05 4.78 19.06
C THR A 42 -25.01 4.64 17.53
N ARG A 43 -26.23 4.88 17.01
CA ARG A 43 -26.73 5.13 15.66
C ARG A 43 -26.78 3.95 14.68
N LYS A 44 -27.98 3.75 14.10
CA LYS A 44 -28.21 3.01 12.85
C LYS A 44 -27.33 3.62 11.76
N LYS A 45 -26.10 3.14 11.62
CA LYS A 45 -25.14 3.60 10.62
C LYS A 45 -25.38 2.83 9.31
N LYS A 46 -25.18 3.50 8.18
CA LYS A 46 -25.26 2.94 6.81
C LYS A 46 -24.55 1.58 6.79
N ARG A 47 -25.19 0.54 6.24
CA ARG A 47 -24.59 -0.80 6.09
C ARG A 47 -23.31 -0.65 5.28
N ASP A 48 -22.19 -0.85 5.94
CA ASP A 48 -20.87 -0.81 5.32
C ASP A 48 -20.59 -2.20 4.76
N ARG A 49 -20.32 -2.31 3.45
CA ARG A 49 -20.06 -3.59 2.79
C ARG A 49 -18.58 -3.99 2.87
N ALA A 50 -17.72 -3.12 3.39
CA ALA A 50 -16.29 -3.39 3.49
C ALA A 50 -15.99 -4.56 4.43
N LEU A 51 -15.17 -5.50 3.97
CA LEU A 51 -14.53 -6.49 4.82
C LEU A 51 -13.31 -5.85 5.48
N VAL A 52 -13.34 -5.70 6.81
CA VAL A 52 -12.26 -5.11 7.61
C VAL A 52 -11.60 -6.20 8.45
N VAL A 53 -10.32 -6.47 8.19
CA VAL A 53 -9.53 -7.51 8.85
C VAL A 53 -8.54 -6.85 9.82
N GLU A 54 -8.54 -7.32 11.07
CA GLU A 54 -7.56 -6.96 12.12
C GLU A 54 -7.38 -5.45 12.41
N ASP A 55 -8.47 -4.68 12.36
CA ASP A 55 -8.45 -3.31 12.90
C ASP A 55 -8.43 -3.32 14.45
N ASN A 56 -8.17 -2.17 15.06
CA ASN A 56 -8.22 -2.01 16.52
C ASN A 56 -9.66 -2.06 17.07
N CYS A 57 -9.78 -2.14 18.40
CA CYS A 57 -11.05 -2.25 19.13
C CYS A 57 -12.08 -1.13 18.87
N CYS A 58 -11.65 -0.03 18.25
CA CYS A 58 -12.48 1.13 17.94
C CYS A 58 -12.67 1.35 16.41
N TYR A 59 -12.15 0.45 15.56
CA TYR A 59 -12.09 0.61 14.10
C TYR A 59 -11.48 1.96 13.67
N CYS A 60 -10.52 2.48 14.43
CA CYS A 60 -10.05 3.85 14.19
C CYS A 60 -9.18 3.96 12.93
N ASN A 61 -8.49 2.90 12.52
CA ASN A 61 -7.77 2.93 11.24
C ASN A 61 -8.74 3.00 10.07
N TYR A 62 -9.78 2.15 10.09
CA TYR A 62 -10.78 2.15 9.03
C TYR A 62 -11.61 3.43 8.99
N ALA A 63 -11.99 3.98 10.15
CA ALA A 63 -12.66 5.27 10.22
C ALA A 63 -11.77 6.38 9.60
N ALA A 64 -10.48 6.39 9.92
CA ALA A 64 -9.53 7.35 9.41
C ALA A 64 -9.33 7.20 7.89
N LEU A 65 -9.12 5.97 7.41
CA LEU A 65 -9.06 5.64 5.98
C LEU A 65 -10.27 6.25 5.28
N ARG A 66 -11.49 5.91 5.72
CA ARG A 66 -12.73 6.43 5.13
C ARG A 66 -12.74 7.96 5.08
N HIS A 67 -12.29 8.67 6.10
CA HIS A 67 -12.22 10.14 6.06
C HIS A 67 -11.16 10.68 5.11
N MET A 68 -10.04 9.99 4.93
CA MET A 68 -8.99 10.39 4.00
C MET A 68 -9.41 10.23 2.54
N VAL A 69 -10.25 9.23 2.26
CA VAL A 69 -10.64 8.88 0.87
C VAL A 69 -12.10 9.18 0.50
N ASN A 70 -12.99 9.48 1.45
CA ASN A 70 -14.45 9.62 1.23
C ASN A 70 -14.85 10.73 0.23
N ASN A 71 -13.97 11.70 -0.05
CA ASN A 71 -14.32 12.85 -0.88
C ASN A 71 -14.45 12.50 -2.37
N HIS A 72 -14.17 11.26 -2.77
CA HIS A 72 -14.01 10.84 -4.18
C HIS A 72 -15.09 9.88 -4.69
N ASN A 73 -16.29 9.86 -4.09
CA ASN A 73 -17.37 8.92 -4.48
C ASN A 73 -16.87 7.47 -4.59
N MET A 74 -16.20 7.03 -3.52
CA MET A 74 -15.49 5.76 -3.49
C MET A 74 -16.00 4.85 -2.38
N GLU A 75 -15.86 3.55 -2.59
CA GLU A 75 -16.38 2.50 -1.73
C GLU A 75 -15.26 1.51 -1.40
N VAL A 76 -14.95 1.31 -0.12
CA VAL A 76 -13.94 0.32 0.30
C VAL A 76 -14.56 -1.06 0.27
N VAL A 77 -13.91 -2.00 -0.42
CA VAL A 77 -14.34 -3.40 -0.55
C VAL A 77 -13.66 -4.25 0.51
N TYR A 78 -12.35 -4.05 0.68
CA TYR A 78 -11.52 -4.83 1.58
C TYR A 78 -10.46 -3.93 2.20
N VAL A 79 -10.13 -4.16 3.47
CA VAL A 79 -8.94 -3.60 4.11
C VAL A 79 -8.43 -4.57 5.16
N THR A 80 -7.12 -4.75 5.23
CA THR A 80 -6.45 -5.47 6.31
C THR A 80 -5.43 -4.57 6.98
N TYR A 81 -5.34 -4.67 8.30
CA TYR A 81 -4.28 -4.04 9.10
C TYR A 81 -3.35 -5.08 9.75
N HIS A 82 -3.48 -6.34 9.34
CA HIS A 82 -2.55 -7.42 9.69
C HIS A 82 -1.13 -7.07 9.23
N VAL A 83 -0.16 -7.30 10.12
CA VAL A 83 1.27 -7.09 9.84
C VAL A 83 2.02 -8.34 10.29
N ASP A 84 2.72 -8.97 9.36
CA ASP A 84 3.71 -10.03 9.62
C ASP A 84 4.86 -9.90 8.60
N VAL A 85 5.92 -10.68 8.76
CA VAL A 85 7.08 -10.67 7.86
C VAL A 85 6.64 -11.08 6.45
N GLY A 86 6.79 -10.17 5.48
CA GLY A 86 6.32 -10.36 4.10
C GLY A 86 4.81 -10.20 3.91
N GLU A 87 4.05 -9.89 4.96
CA GLU A 87 2.61 -9.63 4.89
C GLU A 87 2.32 -8.16 5.25
N THR A 88 2.20 -7.32 4.21
CA THR A 88 1.93 -5.89 4.41
C THR A 88 0.43 -5.58 4.35
N PRO A 89 -0.06 -4.68 5.21
CA PRO A 89 -1.42 -4.14 5.10
C PRO A 89 -1.71 -3.55 3.73
N PHE A 90 -2.95 -3.71 3.27
CA PHE A 90 -3.44 -3.06 2.05
C PHE A 90 -4.96 -2.91 2.10
N PHE A 91 -5.49 -2.08 1.20
CA PHE A 91 -6.93 -2.01 0.98
C PHE A 91 -7.27 -2.02 -0.51
N VAL A 92 -8.50 -2.44 -0.81
CA VAL A 92 -9.11 -2.41 -2.14
C VAL A 92 -10.35 -1.52 -2.08
N ALA A 93 -10.44 -0.55 -2.99
CA ALA A 93 -11.57 0.34 -3.10
C ALA A 93 -12.02 0.48 -4.55
N VAL A 94 -13.31 0.78 -4.74
CA VAL A 94 -13.89 1.14 -6.03
C VAL A 94 -14.04 2.65 -6.08
N ASP A 95 -13.39 3.28 -7.03
CA ASP A 95 -13.47 4.71 -7.32
C ASP A 95 -14.40 4.92 -8.51
N HIS A 96 -15.61 5.40 -8.25
CA HIS A 96 -16.58 5.66 -9.30
C HIS A 96 -16.32 6.99 -10.04
N GLU A 97 -15.53 7.91 -9.46
CA GLU A 97 -15.17 9.17 -10.11
C GLU A 97 -14.16 8.92 -11.24
N LYS A 98 -13.15 8.09 -10.98
CA LYS A 98 -12.13 7.71 -11.98
C LYS A 98 -12.46 6.43 -12.75
N ARG A 99 -13.52 5.73 -12.36
CA ARG A 99 -13.89 4.40 -12.90
C ARG A 99 -12.74 3.40 -12.76
N THR A 100 -12.16 3.31 -11.57
CA THR A 100 -11.04 2.42 -11.26
C THR A 100 -11.31 1.57 -10.03
N VAL A 101 -10.77 0.34 -10.05
CA VAL A 101 -10.54 -0.44 -8.84
C VAL A 101 -9.13 -0.09 -8.37
N VAL A 102 -9.00 0.40 -7.14
CA VAL A 102 -7.74 0.85 -6.57
C VAL A 102 -7.28 -0.12 -5.50
N VAL A 103 -6.07 -0.65 -5.63
CA VAL A 103 -5.39 -1.38 -4.56
C VAL A 103 -4.31 -0.48 -3.99
N SER A 104 -4.38 -0.21 -2.70
CA SER A 104 -3.41 0.61 -2.00
C SER A 104 -2.60 -0.21 -1.02
N VAL A 105 -1.29 -0.26 -1.24
CA VAL A 105 -0.34 -1.02 -0.44
C VAL A 105 0.32 -0.11 0.59
N ARG A 106 0.27 -0.51 1.87
CA ARG A 106 0.91 0.23 2.95
C ARG A 106 2.42 0.06 2.86
N GLY A 107 3.14 1.15 3.09
CA GLY A 107 4.54 1.08 3.47
C GLY A 107 4.71 0.90 4.97
N THR A 108 5.95 0.93 5.39
CA THR A 108 6.31 0.67 6.78
C THR A 108 6.00 1.86 7.69
N LEU A 109 5.54 1.58 8.92
CA LEU A 109 5.35 2.62 9.96
C LEU A 109 6.61 2.89 10.78
N SER A 110 7.54 1.94 10.88
CA SER A 110 8.75 2.06 11.70
C SER A 110 10.03 1.80 10.90
N LEU A 111 11.14 2.46 11.27
CA LEU A 111 12.46 2.16 10.72
C LEU A 111 12.92 0.73 11.07
N GLN A 112 12.37 0.11 12.12
CA GLN A 112 12.71 -1.25 12.51
C GLN A 112 12.11 -2.28 11.55
N ASP A 113 10.87 -2.06 11.08
CA ASP A 113 10.27 -2.97 10.09
C ASP A 113 10.93 -2.79 8.71
N VAL A 114 11.44 -1.57 8.41
CA VAL A 114 12.34 -1.36 7.26
C VAL A 114 13.61 -2.21 7.43
N LEU A 115 14.24 -2.23 8.62
CA LEU A 115 15.46 -3.01 8.87
C LEU A 115 15.27 -4.53 8.79
N THR A 116 14.10 -5.06 9.12
CA THR A 116 13.78 -6.50 8.96
C THR A 116 13.47 -6.85 7.51
N ASP A 117 12.82 -5.95 6.76
CA ASP A 117 12.54 -6.14 5.34
C ASP A 117 13.82 -6.04 4.48
N LEU A 118 14.85 -5.36 4.97
CA LEU A 118 16.14 -5.11 4.31
C LEU A 118 17.16 -6.27 4.37
N ASN A 119 16.71 -7.52 4.30
CA ASN A 119 17.59 -8.57 3.79
C ASN A 119 17.68 -8.38 2.26
N ALA A 120 18.75 -7.71 1.83
CA ALA A 120 18.97 -7.19 0.48
C ALA A 120 19.38 -8.27 -0.54
N GLU A 121 18.68 -9.39 -0.52
CA GLU A 121 18.79 -10.38 -1.58
C GLU A 121 17.84 -9.98 -2.71
N GLY A 122 18.35 -10.02 -3.94
CA GLY A 122 17.50 -9.98 -5.13
C GLY A 122 16.80 -11.32 -5.28
N GLU A 123 15.50 -11.28 -5.51
CA GLU A 123 14.66 -12.44 -5.77
C GLU A 123 14.07 -12.35 -7.17
N GLN A 124 13.96 -13.48 -7.86
CA GLN A 124 13.35 -13.54 -9.18
C GLN A 124 11.87 -13.18 -9.10
N LEU A 125 11.38 -12.35 -10.03
CA LEU A 125 9.96 -12.04 -10.08
C LEU A 125 9.16 -13.29 -10.52
N PRO A 126 8.11 -13.68 -9.77
CA PRO A 126 7.28 -14.87 -10.05
C PRO A 126 6.26 -14.58 -11.18
N VAL A 127 6.77 -14.37 -12.38
CA VAL A 127 5.99 -14.13 -13.61
C VAL A 127 5.90 -15.39 -14.47
N HIS A 128 4.89 -15.45 -15.34
CA HIS A 128 4.69 -16.57 -16.27
C HIS A 128 4.54 -16.06 -17.71
N PRO A 129 5.43 -16.39 -18.65
CA PRO A 129 6.63 -17.22 -18.49
C PRO A 129 7.68 -16.57 -17.57
N PRO A 130 8.55 -17.38 -16.93
CA PRO A 130 9.59 -16.86 -16.06
C PRO A 130 10.65 -16.08 -16.85
N HIS A 131 11.17 -15.03 -16.23
CA HIS A 131 12.28 -14.22 -16.74
C HIS A 131 13.44 -14.29 -15.75
N GLU A 132 14.57 -14.89 -16.14
CA GLU A 132 15.74 -15.11 -15.25
C GLU A 132 16.45 -13.81 -14.82
N ASP A 133 16.37 -12.78 -15.65
CA ASP A 133 16.99 -11.48 -15.44
C ASP A 133 16.07 -10.45 -14.78
N TRP A 134 14.83 -10.85 -14.45
CA TRP A 134 13.87 -10.00 -13.74
C TRP A 134 13.98 -10.26 -12.25
N LEU A 135 14.67 -9.36 -11.57
CA LEU A 135 14.90 -9.44 -10.13
C LEU A 135 14.20 -8.27 -9.44
N GLY A 136 13.68 -8.53 -8.24
CA GLY A 136 13.13 -7.55 -7.32
C GLY A 136 13.75 -7.68 -5.94
N HIS A 137 13.57 -6.69 -5.08
CA HIS A 137 13.93 -6.81 -3.67
C HIS A 137 13.07 -7.90 -3.00
N LYS A 138 13.70 -8.94 -2.43
CA LYS A 138 13.05 -10.11 -1.78
C LYS A 138 11.83 -9.76 -0.92
N GLY A 139 12.00 -8.93 0.13
CA GLY A 139 10.87 -8.55 1.00
C GLY A 139 9.68 -7.91 0.25
N MET A 140 9.93 -7.10 -0.79
CA MET A 140 8.87 -6.50 -1.59
C MET A 140 8.28 -7.46 -2.64
N VAL A 141 9.06 -8.45 -3.11
CA VAL A 141 8.55 -9.57 -3.93
C VAL A 141 7.59 -10.41 -3.10
N GLN A 142 8.00 -10.82 -1.89
CA GLN A 142 7.17 -11.58 -0.96
C GLN A 142 5.86 -10.84 -0.61
N ALA A 143 5.95 -9.54 -0.32
CA ALA A 143 4.77 -8.70 -0.09
C ALA A 143 3.84 -8.65 -1.31
N ALA A 144 4.39 -8.51 -2.52
CA ALA A 144 3.60 -8.50 -3.74
C ALA A 144 2.92 -9.86 -4.00
N GLU A 145 3.61 -10.98 -3.78
CA GLU A 145 3.05 -12.32 -3.90
C GLU A 145 1.91 -12.57 -2.89
N TYR A 146 2.14 -12.20 -1.63
CA TYR A 146 1.11 -12.27 -0.60
C TYR A 146 -0.16 -11.53 -1.03
N ILE A 147 -0.01 -10.27 -1.45
CA ILE A 147 -1.15 -9.45 -1.89
C ILE A 147 -1.80 -10.06 -3.13
N LYS A 148 -1.03 -10.52 -4.13
CA LYS A 148 -1.57 -11.18 -5.33
C LYS A 148 -2.46 -12.38 -4.95
N ARG A 149 -1.99 -13.24 -4.04
CA ARG A 149 -2.76 -14.39 -3.53
C ARG A 149 -4.07 -13.94 -2.88
N LYS A 150 -4.05 -12.92 -2.02
CA LYS A 150 -5.28 -12.36 -1.43
C LYS A 150 -6.21 -11.79 -2.50
N LEU A 151 -5.66 -11.05 -3.47
CA LEU A 151 -6.42 -10.35 -4.50
C LEU A 151 -7.11 -11.31 -5.48
N VAL A 152 -6.40 -12.34 -5.93
CA VAL A 152 -6.83 -13.26 -6.98
C VAL A 152 -7.44 -14.52 -6.38
N ASP A 153 -6.69 -15.26 -5.55
CA ASP A 153 -7.09 -16.58 -5.07
C ASP A 153 -8.25 -16.51 -4.07
N GLU A 154 -8.27 -15.48 -3.21
CA GLU A 154 -9.41 -15.22 -2.32
C GLU A 154 -10.53 -14.39 -2.98
N GLY A 155 -10.35 -14.01 -4.26
CA GLY A 155 -11.38 -13.38 -5.06
C GLY A 155 -11.71 -11.92 -4.68
N ILE A 156 -10.84 -11.22 -3.97
CA ILE A 156 -11.07 -9.81 -3.56
C ILE A 156 -11.23 -8.89 -4.79
N LEU A 157 -10.41 -9.06 -5.84
CA LEU A 157 -10.56 -8.28 -7.08
C LEU A 157 -11.87 -8.60 -7.79
N SER A 158 -12.26 -9.88 -7.83
CA SER A 158 -13.55 -10.28 -8.41
C SER A 158 -14.72 -9.59 -7.69
N GLN A 159 -14.68 -9.53 -6.34
CA GLN A 159 -15.67 -8.79 -5.57
C GLN A 159 -15.67 -7.29 -5.89
N ALA A 160 -14.51 -6.68 -6.08
CA ALA A 160 -14.40 -5.26 -6.40
C ALA A 160 -14.93 -4.91 -7.81
N PHE A 161 -14.57 -5.67 -8.83
CA PHE A 161 -15.08 -5.48 -10.19
C PHE A 161 -16.59 -5.76 -10.29
N ASN A 162 -17.14 -6.59 -9.41
CA ASN A 162 -18.59 -6.87 -9.34
C ASN A 162 -19.33 -6.06 -8.25
N TYR A 163 -18.70 -5.03 -7.67
CA TYR A 163 -19.25 -4.33 -6.50
C TYR A 163 -20.57 -3.60 -6.79
N SER A 164 -20.71 -2.99 -7.98
CA SER A 164 -21.89 -2.23 -8.41
C SER A 164 -22.10 -2.39 -9.92
N LEU A 165 -22.76 -3.48 -10.31
CA LEU A 165 -23.06 -3.80 -11.71
C LEU A 165 -23.89 -2.71 -12.40
N ASP A 166 -24.77 -2.03 -11.66
CA ASP A 166 -25.58 -0.89 -12.11
C ASP A 166 -24.72 0.31 -12.54
N LYS A 167 -23.52 0.46 -11.96
CA LYS A 167 -22.54 1.50 -12.30
C LYS A 167 -21.47 1.02 -13.28
N GLY A 168 -21.58 -0.20 -13.79
CA GLY A 168 -20.63 -0.78 -14.74
C GLY A 168 -19.23 -1.02 -14.17
N THR A 169 -19.11 -1.40 -12.90
CA THR A 169 -17.81 -1.66 -12.25
C THR A 169 -16.97 -2.74 -12.93
N THR A 170 -17.59 -3.62 -13.72
CA THR A 170 -16.90 -4.66 -14.50
C THR A 170 -16.00 -4.10 -15.61
N GLN A 171 -16.19 -2.84 -15.99
CA GLN A 171 -15.41 -2.14 -17.01
C GLN A 171 -14.38 -1.18 -16.43
N TYR A 172 -14.16 -1.21 -15.11
CA TYR A 172 -13.22 -0.29 -14.47
C TYR A 172 -11.78 -0.75 -14.71
N ASP A 173 -10.84 0.18 -14.75
CA ASP A 173 -9.42 -0.16 -14.85
C ASP A 173 -8.83 -0.45 -13.46
N LEU A 174 -7.74 -1.22 -13.40
CA LEU A 174 -7.01 -1.51 -12.16
C LEU A 174 -5.91 -0.46 -11.94
N VAL A 175 -5.89 0.15 -10.76
CA VAL A 175 -4.83 1.07 -10.34
C VAL A 175 -4.19 0.57 -9.05
N LEU A 176 -2.87 0.45 -9.06
CA LEU A 176 -2.08 0.16 -7.87
C LEU A 176 -1.44 1.44 -7.35
N VAL A 177 -1.42 1.60 -6.03
CA VAL A 177 -0.78 2.74 -5.38
C VAL A 177 -0.04 2.29 -4.14
N GLY A 178 1.02 3.02 -3.79
CA GLY A 178 1.73 2.81 -2.55
C GLY A 178 2.70 3.94 -2.25
N HIS A 179 3.07 4.07 -0.98
CA HIS A 179 4.04 5.07 -0.52
C HIS A 179 5.24 4.38 0.17
N SER A 180 6.45 4.90 -0.06
CA SER A 180 7.70 4.38 0.51
C SER A 180 7.87 2.89 0.18
N LEU A 181 8.10 2.01 1.16
CA LEU A 181 8.20 0.56 0.93
C LEU A 181 6.97 0.00 0.17
N GLY A 182 5.78 0.48 0.51
CA GLY A 182 4.54 0.05 -0.14
C GLY A 182 4.49 0.46 -1.61
N ALA A 183 5.20 1.52 -2.00
CA ALA A 183 5.33 1.91 -3.41
C ALA A 183 6.15 0.90 -4.21
N GLY A 184 7.18 0.31 -3.60
CA GLY A 184 7.99 -0.73 -4.22
C GLY A 184 7.22 -2.05 -4.33
N ALA A 185 6.53 -2.47 -3.27
CA ALA A 185 5.65 -3.64 -3.31
C ALA A 185 4.52 -3.46 -4.35
N ALA A 186 3.88 -2.29 -4.42
CA ALA A 186 2.87 -1.99 -5.43
C ALA A 186 3.44 -2.03 -6.86
N ALA A 187 4.68 -1.57 -7.06
CA ALA A 187 5.33 -1.61 -8.37
C ALA A 187 5.62 -3.06 -8.83
N ILE A 188 6.09 -3.92 -7.93
CA ILE A 188 6.28 -5.35 -8.24
C ILE A 188 4.94 -6.02 -8.50
N LEU A 189 3.94 -5.78 -7.64
CA LEU A 189 2.58 -6.28 -7.83
C LEU A 189 1.99 -5.86 -9.19
N ALA A 190 2.30 -4.65 -9.67
CA ALA A 190 1.89 -4.16 -10.98
C ALA A 190 2.44 -5.05 -12.10
N ILE A 191 3.71 -5.43 -12.02
CA ILE A 191 4.35 -6.34 -12.98
C ILE A 191 3.66 -7.71 -12.92
N LEU A 192 3.42 -8.24 -11.72
CA LEU A 192 2.82 -9.58 -11.53
C LEU A 192 1.37 -9.69 -12.03
N LEU A 193 0.64 -8.57 -12.10
CA LEU A 193 -0.75 -8.50 -12.54
C LEU A 193 -0.91 -7.96 -13.98
N LYS A 194 0.16 -7.49 -14.61
CA LYS A 194 0.09 -6.76 -15.89
C LYS A 194 -0.49 -7.61 -17.03
N GLN A 195 -0.20 -8.90 -17.04
CA GLN A 195 -0.69 -9.82 -18.07
C GLN A 195 -2.21 -10.01 -17.99
N ASP A 196 -2.75 -10.12 -16.78
CA ASP A 196 -4.19 -10.30 -16.54
C ASP A 196 -4.96 -8.97 -16.67
N PHE A 197 -4.29 -7.84 -16.40
CA PHE A 197 -4.85 -6.50 -16.45
C PHE A 197 -4.04 -5.57 -17.38
N PRO A 198 -4.23 -5.64 -18.71
CA PRO A 198 -3.41 -4.89 -19.67
C PRO A 198 -3.47 -3.36 -19.52
N ASN A 199 -4.57 -2.81 -19.01
CA ASN A 199 -4.74 -1.37 -18.75
C ASN A 199 -4.24 -0.93 -17.36
N LEU A 200 -3.68 -1.85 -16.57
CA LEU A 200 -3.22 -1.55 -15.22
C LEU A 200 -2.21 -0.40 -15.21
N LEU A 201 -2.39 0.53 -14.28
CA LEU A 201 -1.45 1.60 -13.95
C LEU A 201 -1.00 1.51 -12.50
N CYS A 202 0.23 1.93 -12.22
CA CYS A 202 0.75 2.03 -10.86
C CYS A 202 1.31 3.44 -10.57
N TYR A 203 0.90 4.02 -9.45
CA TYR A 203 1.46 5.27 -8.93
C TYR A 203 2.27 4.99 -7.66
N ALA A 204 3.59 4.98 -7.82
CA ALA A 204 4.54 4.69 -6.76
C ALA A 204 5.06 6.01 -6.16
N TYR A 205 4.70 6.33 -4.92
CA TYR A 205 5.13 7.55 -4.24
C TYR A 205 6.35 7.29 -3.36
N ALA A 206 7.45 8.00 -3.62
CA ALA A 206 8.72 7.82 -2.92
C ALA A 206 9.21 6.36 -2.88
N PRO A 207 9.19 5.60 -4.01
CA PRO A 207 9.64 4.21 -3.99
C PRO A 207 11.14 4.13 -3.65
N PRO A 208 11.59 3.07 -2.95
CA PRO A 208 13.00 2.86 -2.68
C PRO A 208 13.80 2.64 -3.96
N GLY A 209 15.04 3.13 -3.98
CA GLY A 209 15.98 2.93 -5.09
C GLY A 209 16.49 1.48 -5.16
N GLY A 210 16.85 1.02 -6.36
CA GLY A 210 17.41 -0.32 -6.57
C GLY A 210 16.40 -1.47 -6.41
N LEU A 211 15.10 -1.17 -6.42
CA LEU A 211 14.02 -2.15 -6.26
C LEU A 211 14.01 -3.29 -7.29
N LEU A 212 14.30 -2.96 -8.55
CA LEU A 212 14.12 -3.83 -9.71
C LEU A 212 15.41 -3.91 -10.53
N SER A 213 15.66 -5.04 -11.18
CA SER A 213 16.69 -5.15 -12.22
C SER A 213 16.36 -4.27 -13.41
N LEU A 214 17.38 -3.86 -14.16
CA LEU A 214 17.22 -2.96 -15.31
C LEU A 214 16.21 -3.48 -16.35
N PRO A 215 16.21 -4.76 -16.75
CA PRO A 215 15.19 -5.28 -17.68
C PRO A 215 13.75 -5.13 -17.17
N ALA A 216 13.51 -5.41 -15.88
CA ALA A 216 12.20 -5.25 -15.26
C ALA A 216 11.79 -3.76 -15.16
N VAL A 217 12.74 -2.87 -14.91
CA VAL A 217 12.51 -1.41 -14.95
C VAL A 217 12.07 -0.98 -16.35
N GLU A 218 12.80 -1.37 -17.40
CA GLU A 218 12.47 -1.00 -18.78
C GLU A 218 11.06 -1.46 -19.18
N TYR A 219 10.69 -2.69 -18.83
CA TYR A 219 9.34 -3.21 -19.04
C TYR A 219 8.28 -2.36 -18.32
N SER A 220 8.55 -1.97 -17.07
CA SER A 220 7.58 -1.29 -16.21
C SER A 220 7.30 0.18 -16.58
N LYS A 221 8.18 0.82 -17.37
CA LYS A 221 8.07 2.25 -17.74
C LYS A 221 6.74 2.64 -18.39
N ALA A 222 6.11 1.71 -19.10
CA ALA A 222 4.86 1.98 -19.80
C ALA A 222 3.64 2.11 -18.87
N PHE A 223 3.72 1.64 -17.63
CA PHE A 223 2.56 1.57 -16.73
C PHE A 223 2.85 1.93 -15.27
N ILE A 224 4.10 2.11 -14.87
CA ILE A 224 4.47 2.54 -13.51
C ILE A 224 5.00 3.97 -13.56
N THR A 225 4.33 4.86 -12.82
CA THR A 225 4.77 6.24 -12.60
C THR A 225 5.32 6.38 -11.19
N SER A 226 6.61 6.68 -11.07
CA SER A 226 7.27 7.00 -9.80
C SER A 226 7.22 8.50 -9.52
N VAL A 227 6.82 8.88 -8.31
CA VAL A 227 6.70 10.27 -7.87
C VAL A 227 7.69 10.51 -6.73
N VAL A 228 8.71 11.33 -6.99
CA VAL A 228 9.79 11.64 -6.05
C VAL A 228 9.78 13.12 -5.72
N LEU A 229 9.72 13.47 -4.43
CA LEU A 229 9.64 14.86 -3.99
C LEU A 229 11.02 15.43 -3.64
N GLY A 230 11.58 16.24 -4.53
CA GLY A 230 12.77 17.06 -4.26
C GLY A 230 13.94 16.27 -3.66
N LYS A 231 14.31 16.62 -2.41
CA LYS A 231 15.42 16.00 -1.67
C LYS A 231 15.00 14.80 -0.79
N ASP A 232 13.96 14.07 -1.18
CA ASP A 232 13.58 12.79 -0.56
C ASP A 232 14.68 11.71 -0.69
N VAL A 233 15.18 11.24 0.45
CA VAL A 233 16.29 10.29 0.50
C VAL A 233 15.87 8.90 0.03
N VAL A 234 14.62 8.49 0.23
CA VAL A 234 14.17 7.09 0.02
C VAL A 234 14.45 6.58 -1.40
N PRO A 235 14.17 7.34 -2.48
CA PRO A 235 14.46 6.90 -3.84
C PRO A 235 15.94 6.96 -4.22
N ARG A 236 16.77 7.58 -3.37
CA ARG A 236 18.21 7.75 -3.60
C ARG A 236 19.08 6.84 -2.75
N ILE A 237 18.53 6.17 -1.75
CA ILE A 237 19.26 5.11 -1.06
C ILE A 237 19.16 3.86 -1.93
N GLY A 238 20.26 3.48 -2.57
CA GLY A 238 20.35 2.16 -3.20
C GLY A 238 20.41 1.06 -2.13
N LEU A 239 20.01 -0.15 -2.49
CA LEU A 239 20.08 -1.36 -1.63
C LEU A 239 21.35 -1.42 -0.78
N HIS A 240 22.52 -1.24 -1.40
CA HIS A 240 23.82 -1.29 -0.73
C HIS A 240 24.02 -0.19 0.33
N GLN A 241 23.47 1.00 0.09
CA GLN A 241 23.55 2.12 1.04
C GLN A 241 22.56 1.93 2.19
N MET A 242 21.43 1.24 1.97
CA MET A 242 20.52 0.84 3.03
C MET A 242 21.14 -0.25 3.91
N GLU A 243 21.89 -1.19 3.35
CA GLU A 243 22.66 -2.19 4.11
C GLU A 243 23.76 -1.56 4.97
N ALA A 244 24.49 -0.58 4.41
CA ALA A 244 25.49 0.18 5.15
C ALA A 244 24.83 0.96 6.30
N LEU A 245 23.73 1.67 6.03
CA LEU A 245 22.95 2.36 7.05
C LEU A 245 22.39 1.40 8.12
N ARG A 246 21.95 0.21 7.72
CA ARG A 246 21.51 -0.87 8.64
C ARG A 246 22.65 -1.27 9.56
N THR A 247 23.83 -1.53 9.00
CA THR A 247 25.02 -1.92 9.75
C THR A 247 25.39 -0.82 10.75
N ASP A 248 25.35 0.44 10.32
CA ASP A 248 25.66 1.59 11.16
C ASP A 248 24.62 1.82 12.26
N LEU A 249 23.32 1.67 11.97
CA LEU A 249 22.26 1.79 12.97
C LEU A 249 22.31 0.67 14.00
N ILE A 250 22.51 -0.58 13.58
CA ILE A 250 22.69 -1.72 14.51
C ILE A 250 23.92 -1.50 15.37
N ASN A 251 25.02 -1.03 14.79
CA ASN A 251 26.24 -0.72 15.53
C ASN A 251 26.03 0.43 16.52
N ALA A 252 25.30 1.47 16.13
CA ALA A 252 24.96 2.59 17.01
C ALA A 252 24.05 2.16 18.17
N ILE A 253 23.04 1.32 17.91
CA ILE A 253 22.17 0.76 18.95
C ILE A 253 22.96 -0.14 19.90
N LYS A 254 23.83 -1.03 19.38
CA LYS A 254 24.71 -1.87 20.20
C LYS A 254 25.70 -1.07 21.04
N ARG A 255 26.12 0.10 20.57
CA ARG A 255 27.04 1.01 21.27
C ARG A 255 26.34 1.99 22.21
N SER A 256 25.02 2.12 22.12
CA SER A 256 24.23 2.95 23.02
C SER A 256 24.07 2.23 24.36
N ALA A 257 24.73 2.75 25.39
CA ALA A 257 24.75 2.17 26.74
C ALA A 257 23.52 2.54 27.59
N ASP A 258 22.57 3.33 27.07
CA ASP A 258 21.37 3.74 27.80
C ASP A 258 20.19 2.80 27.49
N PRO A 259 19.64 2.08 28.47
CA PRO A 259 18.43 1.29 28.31
C PRO A 259 17.21 2.21 28.18
N LYS A 260 16.30 1.89 27.24
CA LYS A 260 14.94 2.43 27.24
C LYS A 260 14.07 1.69 28.23
#